data_AF-D6TSC5-F1
#
_entry.id   AF-D6TSC5-F1
#
_cell.length_a   1.000
_cell.length_b   1.000
_cell.length_c   1.000
_cell.angle_alpha   90.00
_cell.angle_beta   90.00
_cell.angle_gamma   90.00
#
_symmetry.space_group_name_H-M   'P 1'
#
loop_
_entity.id
_entity.type
_entity.pdbx_description
1 polymer ?
#
loop_
_entity_poly.entity_id
_entity_poly.type
_entity_poly.pdbx_seq_one_letter_code
_entity_poly.pdbx_strand_id
1 'polypeptide(L)'
;MNITALTGTGQQTQAIGRPSPLLSVMAWEFRRFLASRLFWFQALGLFGFLLLMTWALHAPDQFSAGVSRGGGGSGESLSGFVAGTSTGGLLHTLPIVLVVLVLLLPFLTADGVTRDVHRRTHELLMTTALPTWAYVWGRYLAGLVISLGLALLLLASILGMGGLLHLTITNYPVPEIGNVLLLWVGMVLPATILVSSFGFALSTLLPRLSTLVKVVIMVAWIVGALVIPLGLGNTTPPAWYVNWDPTSGITALGILPSYSINLGPTITNEAQLQQLILSVENKMPDIAGWFAPHLLLGGCSLALVLVAALAFKRSRDVLH
;
A
#
# COMPACT_ATOMS: atom_id res chain seq x y z
N MET A 1 27.25 -34.91 6.75
CA MET A 1 28.61 -35.48 6.82
C MET A 1 29.55 -34.34 7.16
N ASN A 2 29.98 -34.24 8.43
CA ASN A 2 30.87 -33.17 8.89
C ASN A 2 32.32 -33.65 8.70
N ILE A 3 33.04 -33.07 7.75
CA ILE A 3 34.49 -33.29 7.61
C ILE A 3 35.17 -32.48 8.70
N THR A 4 35.63 -33.17 9.74
CA THR A 4 36.45 -32.61 10.81
C THR A 4 37.92 -32.77 10.40
N ALA A 5 38.52 -31.71 9.89
CA ALA A 5 39.96 -31.66 9.66
C ALA A 5 40.65 -31.35 11.00
N LEU A 6 41.40 -32.31 11.52
CA LEU A 6 42.26 -32.17 12.70
C LEU A 6 43.60 -31.55 12.26
N THR A 7 43.67 -30.23 12.25
CA THR A 7 44.95 -29.51 12.29
C THR A 7 45.11 -28.89 13.67
N GLY A 8 46.06 -29.42 14.43
CA GLY A 8 46.41 -28.92 15.74
C GLY A 8 47.13 -27.58 15.66
N THR A 9 46.42 -26.52 15.98
CA THR A 9 46.95 -25.30 16.60
C THR A 9 45.86 -24.78 17.54
N GLY A 10 46.20 -24.57 18.81
CA GLY A 10 45.28 -24.18 19.88
C GLY A 10 44.77 -22.74 19.78
N GLN A 11 44.36 -22.29 18.59
CA GLN A 11 43.45 -21.17 18.46
C GLN A 11 42.04 -21.72 18.58
N GLN A 12 41.28 -21.25 19.58
CA GLN A 12 39.82 -21.37 19.56
C GLN A 12 39.39 -20.97 18.16
N THR A 13 38.90 -21.95 17.40
CA THR A 13 38.20 -21.71 16.15
C THR A 13 36.96 -20.94 16.58
N GLN A 14 37.06 -19.61 16.56
CA GLN A 14 35.89 -18.75 16.57
C GLN A 14 35.02 -19.31 15.46
N ALA A 15 33.91 -19.93 15.85
CA ALA A 15 32.84 -20.25 14.92
C ALA A 15 32.38 -18.89 14.41
N ILE A 16 33.01 -18.41 13.33
CA ILE A 16 32.56 -17.26 12.57
C ILE A 16 31.12 -17.60 12.22
N GLY A 17 30.20 -17.01 12.98
CA GLY A 17 28.79 -17.33 12.91
C GLY A 17 28.37 -17.17 11.46
N ARG A 18 28.11 -18.29 10.79
CA ARG A 18 27.70 -18.22 9.39
C ARG A 18 26.41 -17.40 9.37
N PRO A 19 26.37 -16.26 8.65
CA PRO A 19 25.17 -15.46 8.58
C PRO A 19 24.03 -16.36 8.11
N SER A 20 22.85 -16.20 8.70
CA SER A 20 21.71 -17.05 8.33
C SER A 20 21.48 -16.92 6.80
N PRO A 21 21.24 -18.05 6.09
CA PRO A 21 21.20 -18.04 4.64
C PRO A 21 20.14 -17.09 4.09
N LEU A 22 19.03 -16.94 4.81
CA LEU A 22 17.96 -15.99 4.49
C LEU A 22 18.43 -14.53 4.57
N LEU A 23 19.11 -14.14 5.66
CA LEU A 23 19.65 -12.79 5.80
C LEU A 23 20.72 -12.49 4.75
N SER A 24 21.50 -13.49 4.34
CA SER A 24 22.47 -13.33 3.26
C SER A 24 21.79 -12.98 1.94
N VAL A 25 20.68 -13.64 1.60
CA VAL A 25 19.89 -13.35 0.38
C VAL A 25 19.27 -11.96 0.46
N MET A 26 18.67 -11.60 1.59
CA MET A 26 18.09 -10.27 1.80
C MET A 26 19.16 -9.18 1.71
N ALA A 27 20.30 -9.34 2.38
CA ALA A 27 21.39 -8.37 2.39
C ALA A 27 22.00 -8.19 0.98
N TRP A 28 22.07 -9.25 0.19
CA TRP A 28 22.52 -9.15 -1.20
C TRP A 28 21.49 -8.40 -2.07
N GLU A 29 20.20 -8.68 -1.91
CA GLU A 29 19.16 -7.92 -2.62
C GLU A 29 19.13 -6.44 -2.23
N PHE A 30 19.17 -6.12 -0.94
CA PHE A 30 19.23 -4.74 -0.50
C PHE A 30 20.45 -4.01 -1.04
N ARG A 31 21.64 -4.63 -1.01
CA ARG A 31 22.84 -4.04 -1.63
C ARG A 31 22.63 -3.73 -3.11
N ARG A 32 21.94 -4.61 -3.84
CA ARG A 32 21.61 -4.38 -5.25
C ARG A 32 20.68 -3.17 -5.44
N PHE A 33 19.62 -3.05 -4.64
CA PHE A 33 18.70 -1.92 -4.74
C PHE A 33 19.33 -0.61 -4.28
N LEU A 34 20.08 -0.63 -3.18
CA LEU A 34 20.82 0.53 -2.67
C LEU A 34 21.85 1.05 -3.68
N ALA A 35 22.51 0.15 -4.43
CA ALA A 35 23.46 0.52 -5.48
C ALA A 35 22.78 1.02 -6.77
N SER A 36 21.48 0.78 -6.95
CA SER A 36 20.75 1.16 -8.17
C SER A 36 20.33 2.63 -8.13
N ARG A 37 21.04 3.48 -8.87
CA ARG A 37 20.66 4.91 -9.03
C ARG A 37 19.25 5.07 -9.60
N LEU A 38 18.88 4.20 -10.56
CA LEU A 38 17.55 4.22 -11.17
C LEU A 38 16.44 3.96 -10.14
N PHE A 39 16.66 3.04 -9.21
CA PHE A 39 15.70 2.77 -8.13
C PHE A 39 15.48 4.02 -7.27
N TRP A 40 16.54 4.72 -6.88
CA TRP A 40 16.43 5.95 -6.10
C TRP A 40 15.73 7.08 -6.86
N PHE A 41 16.03 7.25 -8.16
CA PHE A 41 15.30 8.22 -8.98
C PHE A 41 13.82 7.87 -9.11
N GLN A 42 13.48 6.59 -9.25
CA GLN A 42 12.09 6.13 -9.27
C GLN A 42 11.39 6.34 -7.91
N ALA A 43 12.06 6.05 -6.80
CA ALA A 43 11.53 6.26 -5.45
C ALA A 43 11.31 7.75 -5.16
N LEU A 44 12.26 8.61 -5.53
CA LEU A 44 12.13 10.06 -5.43
C LEU A 44 11.03 10.60 -6.33
N GLY A 45 10.96 10.13 -7.58
CA GLY A 45 9.90 10.48 -8.53
C GLY A 45 8.52 10.07 -8.03
N LEU A 46 8.39 8.86 -7.49
CA LEU A 46 7.17 8.39 -6.83
C LEU A 46 6.83 9.28 -5.64
N PHE A 47 7.78 9.57 -4.75
CA PHE A 47 7.53 10.45 -3.61
C PHE A 47 7.06 11.85 -4.03
N GLY A 48 7.71 12.47 -5.02
CA GLY A 48 7.28 13.76 -5.58
C GLY A 48 5.89 13.68 -6.21
N PHE A 49 5.58 12.60 -6.92
CA PHE A 49 4.24 12.37 -7.48
C PHE A 49 3.19 12.19 -6.38
N LEU A 50 3.49 11.46 -5.31
CA LEU A 50 2.59 11.28 -4.16
C LEU A 50 2.35 12.59 -3.41
N LEU A 51 3.37 13.43 -3.25
CA LEU A 51 3.23 14.79 -2.72
C LEU A 51 2.30 15.62 -3.60
N LEU A 52 2.51 15.61 -4.93
CA LEU A 52 1.66 16.33 -5.87
C LEU A 52 0.22 15.83 -5.83
N MET A 53 -0.01 14.52 -5.75
CA MET A 53 -1.35 13.94 -5.62
C MET A 53 -2.01 14.35 -4.30
N THR A 54 -1.29 14.30 -3.18
CA THR A 54 -1.80 14.75 -1.87
C THR A 54 -2.17 16.23 -1.91
N TRP A 55 -1.36 17.05 -2.58
CA TRP A 55 -1.64 18.46 -2.80
C TRP A 55 -2.84 18.68 -3.73
N ALA A 56 -2.93 17.97 -4.86
CA ALA A 56 -4.03 18.11 -5.80
C ALA A 56 -5.37 17.69 -5.18
N LEU A 57 -5.34 16.71 -4.28
CA LEU A 57 -6.49 16.19 -3.55
C LEU A 57 -6.63 16.81 -2.15
N HIS A 58 -6.08 18.00 -1.90
CA HIS A 58 -6.11 18.62 -0.56
C HIS A 58 -7.52 19.03 -0.11
N ALA A 59 -8.45 19.25 -1.04
CA ALA A 59 -9.84 19.60 -0.77
C ALA A 59 -10.76 18.77 -1.68
N PRO A 60 -10.93 17.46 -1.41
CA PRO A 60 -11.66 16.55 -2.30
C PRO A 60 -13.11 16.97 -2.50
N ASP A 61 -13.73 17.56 -1.48
CA ASP A 61 -15.10 18.05 -1.54
C ASP A 61 -15.16 19.52 -1.11
N GLN A 62 -15.82 20.34 -1.92
CA GLN A 62 -16.15 21.73 -1.62
C GLN A 62 -17.66 21.89 -1.71
N PHE A 63 -18.25 22.60 -0.76
CA PHE A 63 -19.69 22.80 -0.74
C PHE A 63 -20.05 24.23 -0.33
N SER A 64 -21.21 24.65 -0.81
CA SER A 64 -21.85 25.91 -0.44
C SER A 64 -23.22 25.62 0.17
N ALA A 65 -23.42 26.07 1.40
CA ALA A 65 -24.70 25.97 2.09
C ALA A 65 -25.36 27.36 2.13
N GLY A 66 -26.55 27.48 1.54
CA GLY A 66 -27.33 28.70 1.63
C GLY A 66 -27.93 28.85 3.02
N VAL A 67 -27.57 29.90 3.75
CA VAL A 67 -28.20 30.22 5.04
C VAL A 67 -29.37 31.16 4.79
N SER A 68 -30.58 30.64 4.95
CA SER A 68 -31.79 31.46 4.96
C SER A 68 -31.88 32.22 6.27
N ARG A 69 -31.30 33.44 6.32
CA ARG A 69 -31.65 34.41 7.35
C ARG A 69 -33.14 34.67 7.22
N GLY A 70 -33.92 34.37 8.26
CA GLY A 70 -35.39 34.28 8.26
C GLY A 70 -36.17 35.58 7.95
N GLY A 71 -35.88 36.25 6.85
CA GLY A 71 -36.57 37.44 6.37
C GLY A 71 -36.16 37.79 4.95
N GLY A 72 -36.82 37.18 3.96
CA GLY A 72 -37.02 37.66 2.58
C GLY A 72 -35.82 38.07 1.70
N GLY A 73 -34.60 38.14 2.22
CA GLY A 73 -33.40 38.57 1.51
C GLY A 73 -32.63 37.41 0.88
N SER A 74 -31.81 37.72 -0.14
CA SER A 74 -30.85 36.79 -0.72
C SER A 74 -29.95 36.20 0.37
N GLY A 75 -30.13 34.92 0.68
CA GLY A 75 -29.35 34.23 1.71
C GLY A 75 -27.86 34.28 1.42
N GLU A 76 -27.05 34.58 2.44
CA GLU A 76 -25.59 34.47 2.34
C GLU A 76 -25.23 32.98 2.20
N SER A 77 -24.42 32.64 1.21
CA SER A 77 -23.88 31.28 1.05
C SER A 77 -22.64 31.13 1.92
N LEU A 78 -22.66 30.20 2.87
CA LEU A 78 -21.46 29.79 3.60
C LEU A 78 -20.72 28.76 2.76
N SER A 79 -19.41 28.94 2.62
CA SER A 79 -18.54 27.97 1.96
C SER A 79 -17.77 27.12 2.97
N GLY A 80 -17.56 25.85 2.64
CA GLY A 80 -16.78 24.91 3.44
C GLY A 80 -16.09 23.87 2.56
N PHE A 81 -15.07 23.23 3.10
CA PHE A 81 -14.35 22.17 2.39
C PHE A 81 -13.96 21.03 3.34
N VAL A 82 -13.90 19.83 2.77
CA VAL A 82 -13.35 18.65 3.43
C VAL A 82 -11.84 18.65 3.25
N ALA A 83 -11.07 18.56 4.33
CA ALA A 83 -9.62 18.53 4.20
C ALA A 83 -9.16 17.14 3.77
N GLY A 84 -8.46 17.00 2.65
CA GLY A 84 -8.01 15.72 2.10
C GLY A 84 -7.08 14.90 3.01
N THR A 85 -6.47 15.54 4.02
CA THR A 85 -5.65 14.90 5.06
C THR A 85 -6.36 14.73 6.40
N SER A 86 -7.63 15.13 6.52
CA SER A 86 -8.48 14.75 7.65
C SER A 86 -8.85 13.27 7.57
N THR A 87 -9.43 12.71 8.64
CA THR A 87 -9.76 11.27 8.65
C THR A 87 -10.82 10.95 7.59
N GLY A 88 -11.86 11.78 7.49
CA GLY A 88 -12.86 11.72 6.43
C GLY A 88 -12.25 11.91 5.03
N GLY A 89 -11.45 12.97 4.84
CA GLY A 89 -10.81 13.23 3.54
C GLY A 89 -9.87 12.12 3.09
N LEU A 90 -9.14 11.48 4.00
CA LEU A 90 -8.28 10.34 3.69
C LEU A 90 -9.05 9.13 3.17
N LEU A 91 -10.30 8.91 3.60
CA LEU A 91 -11.12 7.85 3.03
C LEU A 91 -11.46 8.10 1.56
N HIS A 92 -11.52 9.36 1.12
CA HIS A 92 -11.68 9.71 -0.30
C HIS A 92 -10.37 9.60 -1.07
N THR A 93 -9.26 10.08 -0.48
CA THR A 93 -7.99 10.25 -1.21
C THR A 93 -7.13 8.98 -1.20
N LEU A 94 -7.11 8.21 -0.11
CA LEU A 94 -6.28 7.01 0.02
C LEU A 94 -6.56 5.99 -1.08
N PRO A 95 -7.80 5.61 -1.41
CA PRO A 95 -8.08 4.67 -2.50
C PRO A 95 -7.40 5.04 -3.82
N ILE A 96 -7.52 6.32 -4.22
CA ILE A 96 -6.94 6.84 -5.46
C ILE A 96 -5.41 6.70 -5.46
N VAL A 97 -4.78 7.06 -4.34
CA VAL A 97 -3.32 7.01 -4.22
C VAL A 97 -2.81 5.57 -4.06
N LEU A 98 -3.59 4.69 -3.41
CA LEU A 98 -3.29 3.27 -3.25
C LEU A 98 -3.29 2.53 -4.59
N VAL A 99 -4.18 2.88 -5.52
CA VAL A 99 -4.18 2.31 -6.87
C VAL A 99 -2.80 2.49 -7.49
N VAL A 100 -2.21 3.68 -7.44
CA VAL A 100 -0.88 3.95 -8.01
C VAL A 100 0.18 3.03 -7.40
N LEU A 101 0.17 2.89 -6.07
CA LEU A 101 1.10 2.01 -5.37
C LEU A 101 0.90 0.55 -5.83
N VAL A 102 -0.34 0.06 -5.80
CA VAL A 102 -0.70 -1.31 -6.17
C VAL A 102 -0.32 -1.66 -7.60
N LEU A 103 -0.41 -0.73 -8.55
CA LEU A 103 0.02 -0.99 -9.93
C LEU A 103 1.53 -1.22 -10.05
N LEU A 104 2.33 -0.68 -9.12
CA LEU A 104 3.79 -0.84 -9.10
C LEU A 104 4.25 -2.10 -8.35
N LEU A 105 3.52 -2.52 -7.31
CA LEU A 105 3.93 -3.61 -6.42
C LEU A 105 4.21 -4.95 -7.10
N PRO A 106 3.39 -5.43 -8.07
CA PRO A 106 3.66 -6.68 -8.77
C PRO A 106 5.00 -6.64 -9.51
N PHE A 107 5.40 -5.50 -10.08
CA PHE A 107 6.65 -5.38 -10.82
C PHE A 107 7.87 -5.45 -9.90
N LEU A 108 7.78 -4.85 -8.71
CA LEU A 108 8.85 -4.85 -7.72
C LEU A 108 9.07 -6.22 -7.10
N THR A 109 7.98 -6.92 -6.77
CA THR A 109 8.04 -8.16 -6.01
C THR A 109 8.21 -9.40 -6.89
N ALA A 110 7.52 -9.49 -8.03
CA ALA A 110 7.61 -10.66 -8.90
C ALA A 110 8.97 -10.81 -9.61
N ASP A 111 9.77 -9.75 -9.71
CA ASP A 111 11.09 -9.80 -10.34
C ASP A 111 12.16 -10.52 -9.53
N GLY A 112 11.91 -10.85 -8.26
CA GLY A 112 12.91 -11.51 -7.41
C GLY A 112 13.40 -12.85 -7.99
N VAL A 113 12.50 -13.83 -8.07
CA VAL A 113 12.83 -15.19 -8.55
C VAL A 113 12.79 -15.26 -10.08
N THR A 114 11.82 -14.60 -10.71
CA THR A 114 11.60 -14.76 -12.15
C THR A 114 12.73 -14.16 -12.98
N ARG A 115 13.34 -13.06 -12.55
CA ARG A 115 14.48 -12.45 -13.25
C ARG A 115 15.69 -13.40 -13.30
N ASP A 116 15.93 -14.16 -12.23
CA ASP A 116 17.02 -15.13 -12.20
C ASP A 116 16.76 -16.36 -13.08
N VAL A 117 15.48 -16.74 -13.22
CA VAL A 117 15.06 -17.77 -14.17
C VAL A 117 15.34 -17.31 -15.61
N HIS A 118 14.90 -16.10 -15.97
CA HIS A 118 15.12 -15.55 -17.32
C HIS A 118 16.60 -15.34 -17.65
N ARG A 119 17.42 -14.95 -16.67
CA ARG A 119 18.87 -14.74 -16.85
C ARG A 119 19.70 -16.01 -16.69
N ARG A 120 19.08 -17.17 -16.43
CA ARG A 120 19.74 -18.44 -16.08
C ARG A 120 20.72 -18.36 -14.90
N THR A 121 20.69 -17.28 -14.12
CA THR A 121 21.54 -17.12 -12.93
C THR A 121 21.05 -17.99 -11.78
N HIS A 122 19.79 -18.43 -11.82
CA HIS A 122 19.27 -19.39 -10.88
C HIS A 122 20.08 -20.70 -10.89
N GLU A 123 20.54 -21.18 -12.06
CA GLU A 123 21.36 -22.40 -12.19
C GLU A 123 22.69 -22.26 -11.42
N LEU A 124 23.34 -21.10 -11.53
CA LEU A 124 24.57 -20.79 -10.77
C LEU A 124 24.30 -20.68 -9.27
N LEU A 125 23.14 -20.15 -8.87
CA LEU A 125 22.74 -20.15 -7.45
C LEU A 125 22.43 -21.56 -6.97
N MET A 126 21.92 -22.44 -7.84
CA MET A 126 21.62 -23.84 -7.49
C MET A 126 22.88 -24.68 -7.28
N THR A 127 24.06 -24.28 -7.77
CA THR A 127 25.33 -24.96 -7.45
C THR A 127 25.91 -24.54 -6.09
N THR A 128 25.35 -23.50 -5.46
CA THR A 128 25.78 -23.07 -4.14
C THR A 128 25.12 -23.88 -3.01
N ALA A 129 25.68 -23.81 -1.81
CA ALA A 129 25.11 -24.43 -0.61
C ALA A 129 23.84 -23.73 -0.08
N LEU A 130 23.28 -22.76 -0.82
CA LEU A 130 22.10 -22.02 -0.42
C LEU A 130 20.84 -22.93 -0.50
N PRO A 131 20.08 -23.11 0.59
CA PRO A 131 18.86 -23.90 0.54
C PRO A 131 17.75 -23.16 -0.20
N THR A 132 16.95 -23.92 -0.97
CA THR A 132 15.90 -23.38 -1.84
C THR A 132 14.87 -22.53 -1.10
N TRP A 133 14.44 -22.95 0.09
CA TRP A 133 13.50 -22.18 0.90
C TRP A 133 14.07 -20.80 1.27
N ALA A 134 15.36 -20.72 1.64
CA ALA A 134 15.99 -19.46 2.05
C ALA A 134 16.17 -18.52 0.86
N TYR A 135 16.39 -19.07 -0.33
CA TYR A 135 16.39 -18.30 -1.58
C TYR A 135 15.02 -17.66 -1.84
N VAL A 136 13.96 -18.46 -1.91
CA VAL A 136 12.61 -17.95 -2.24
C VAL A 136 12.11 -16.98 -1.16
N TRP A 137 12.22 -17.35 0.12
CA TRP A 137 11.83 -16.46 1.22
C TRP A 137 12.67 -15.20 1.30
N GLY A 138 13.99 -15.30 1.11
CA GLY A 138 14.86 -14.12 1.13
C GLY A 138 14.52 -13.13 0.01
N ARG A 139 14.18 -13.63 -1.18
CA ARG A 139 13.72 -12.80 -2.31
C ARG A 139 12.39 -12.14 -2.01
N TYR A 140 11.43 -12.91 -1.50
CA TYR A 140 10.11 -12.41 -1.13
C TYR A 140 10.21 -11.33 -0.05
N LEU A 141 10.91 -11.60 1.06
CA LEU A 141 11.04 -10.67 2.18
C LEU A 141 11.78 -9.39 1.79
N ALA A 142 12.83 -9.49 0.97
CA ALA A 142 13.49 -8.30 0.44
C ALA A 142 12.53 -7.46 -0.42
N GLY A 143 11.77 -8.09 -1.31
CA GLY A 143 10.75 -7.43 -2.13
C GLY A 143 9.65 -6.78 -1.27
N LEU A 144 9.14 -7.50 -0.27
CA LEU A 144 8.12 -7.00 0.65
C LEU A 144 8.62 -5.80 1.45
N VAL A 145 9.84 -5.84 1.99
CA VAL A 145 10.43 -4.69 2.71
C VAL A 145 10.56 -3.47 1.80
N ILE A 146 10.93 -3.65 0.53
CA ILE A 146 10.98 -2.54 -0.44
C ILE A 146 9.57 -2.00 -0.71
N SER A 147 8.58 -2.88 -0.92
CA SER A 147 7.18 -2.49 -1.09
C SER A 147 6.65 -1.69 0.10
N LEU A 148 6.95 -2.14 1.32
CA LEU A 148 6.60 -1.42 2.56
C LEU A 148 7.34 -0.09 2.66
N GLY A 149 8.60 -0.02 2.21
CA GLY A 149 9.34 1.23 2.08
C GLY A 149 8.67 2.24 1.17
N LEU A 150 8.12 1.81 0.03
CA LEU A 150 7.33 2.68 -0.84
C LEU A 150 5.99 3.09 -0.22
N ALA A 151 5.34 2.17 0.52
CA ALA A 151 4.14 2.50 1.29
C ALA A 151 4.41 3.54 2.40
N LEU A 152 5.62 3.53 2.99
CA LEU A 152 6.06 4.56 3.93
C LEU A 152 6.30 5.91 3.25
N LEU A 153 6.71 5.94 1.98
CA LEU A 153 6.79 7.19 1.21
C LEU A 153 5.41 7.84 1.05
N LEU A 154 4.35 7.04 0.89
CA LEU A 154 2.96 7.52 0.91
C LEU A 154 2.59 8.13 2.27
N LEU A 155 2.92 7.45 3.38
CA LEU A 155 2.67 8.02 4.71
C LEU A 155 3.42 9.35 4.88
N ALA A 156 4.70 9.39 4.48
CA ALA A 156 5.51 10.59 4.52
C ALA A 156 4.96 11.71 3.64
N SER A 157 4.38 11.40 2.47
CA SER A 157 3.77 12.40 1.59
C SER A 157 2.50 12.98 2.20
N ILE A 158 1.65 12.14 2.82
CA ILE A 158 0.42 12.58 3.50
C ILE A 158 0.75 13.53 4.65
N LEU A 159 1.65 13.11 5.54
CA LEU A 159 2.03 13.91 6.71
C LEU A 159 2.82 15.16 6.31
N GLY A 160 3.77 15.03 5.38
CA GLY A 160 4.60 16.13 4.92
C GLY A 160 3.80 17.20 4.17
N MET A 161 2.98 16.80 3.19
CA MET A 161 2.14 17.73 2.46
C MET A 161 1.00 18.28 3.34
N GLY A 162 0.39 17.46 4.19
CA GLY A 162 -0.63 17.92 5.14
C GLY A 162 -0.10 18.98 6.11
N GLY A 163 1.12 18.80 6.62
CA GLY A 163 1.80 19.81 7.43
C GLY A 163 2.11 21.08 6.64
N LEU A 164 2.58 20.96 5.40
CA LEU A 164 2.83 22.12 4.53
C LEU A 164 1.55 22.90 4.21
N LEU A 165 0.45 22.20 3.92
CA LEU A 165 -0.86 22.80 3.66
C LEU A 165 -1.37 23.55 4.89
N HIS A 166 -1.23 22.96 6.09
CA HIS A 166 -1.57 23.64 7.36
C HIS A 166 -0.80 24.96 7.54
N LEU A 167 0.48 24.99 7.15
CA LEU A 167 1.31 26.19 7.28
C LEU A 167 1.04 27.25 6.19
N THR A 168 0.45 26.87 5.06
CA THR A 168 0.33 27.74 3.87
C THR A 168 -1.10 28.18 3.56
N ILE A 169 -2.10 27.40 3.97
CA ILE A 169 -3.52 27.66 3.71
C ILE A 169 -4.20 27.99 5.04
N THR A 170 -4.71 29.21 5.14
CA THR A 170 -5.51 29.65 6.28
C THR A 170 -6.71 28.71 6.47
N ASN A 171 -6.90 28.21 7.69
CA ASN A 171 -7.95 27.27 8.08
C ASN A 171 -7.78 25.80 7.62
N TYR A 172 -6.65 25.44 7.01
CA TYR A 172 -6.37 24.02 6.75
C TYR A 172 -5.98 23.31 8.06
N PRO A 173 -6.64 22.20 8.44
CA PRO A 173 -6.38 21.55 9.71
C PRO A 173 -5.03 20.83 9.75
N VAL A 174 -4.47 20.70 10.96
CA VAL A 174 -3.31 19.83 11.18
C VAL A 174 -3.75 18.36 11.01
N PRO A 175 -3.00 17.53 10.28
CA PRO A 175 -3.31 16.10 10.20
C PRO A 175 -3.24 15.43 11.58
N GLU A 176 -4.30 14.72 11.96
CA GLU A 176 -4.32 13.94 13.21
C GLU A 176 -3.52 12.64 13.04
N ILE A 177 -2.24 12.68 13.42
CA ILE A 177 -1.26 11.60 13.19
C ILE A 177 -1.79 10.23 13.61
N GLY A 178 -2.51 10.14 14.74
CA GLY A 178 -3.10 8.88 15.23
C GLY A 178 -4.07 8.26 14.24
N ASN A 179 -5.01 9.06 13.72
CA ASN A 179 -6.02 8.58 12.77
C ASN A 179 -5.40 8.31 11.40
N VAL A 180 -4.46 9.15 10.96
CA VAL A 180 -3.70 8.92 9.71
C VAL A 180 -2.97 7.58 9.78
N LEU A 181 -2.27 7.29 10.88
CA LEU A 181 -1.57 6.02 11.08
C LEU A 181 -2.55 4.85 11.14
N LEU A 182 -3.68 5.00 11.82
CA LEU A 182 -4.67 3.93 11.96
C LEU A 182 -5.31 3.59 10.60
N LEU A 183 -5.67 4.59 9.79
CA LEU A 183 -6.13 4.39 8.41
C LEU A 183 -5.03 3.82 7.51
N TRP A 184 -3.79 4.28 7.64
CA TRP A 184 -2.67 3.75 6.87
C TRP A 184 -2.41 2.28 7.19
N VAL A 185 -2.35 1.91 8.47
CA VAL A 185 -2.22 0.51 8.91
C VAL A 185 -3.46 -0.30 8.51
N GLY A 186 -4.63 0.32 8.56
CA GLY A 186 -5.90 -0.26 8.16
C GLY A 186 -5.93 -0.66 6.69
N MET A 187 -5.59 0.29 5.81
CA MET A 187 -5.85 0.16 4.37
C MET A 187 -4.58 -0.12 3.56
N VAL A 188 -3.51 0.62 3.81
CA VAL A 188 -2.30 0.58 2.99
C VAL A 188 -1.47 -0.67 3.28
N LEU A 189 -1.29 -1.01 4.55
CA LEU A 189 -0.47 -2.15 4.96
C LEU A 189 -1.02 -3.49 4.42
N PRO A 190 -2.31 -3.84 4.60
CA PRO A 190 -2.84 -5.11 4.11
C PRO A 190 -2.88 -5.16 2.59
N ALA A 191 -3.21 -4.06 1.90
CA ALA A 191 -3.16 -3.98 0.44
C ALA A 191 -1.74 -4.23 -0.09
N THR A 192 -0.74 -3.63 0.56
CA THR A 192 0.66 -3.81 0.19
C THR A 192 1.10 -5.26 0.36
N ILE A 193 0.77 -5.88 1.50
CA ILE A 193 1.08 -7.30 1.74
C ILE A 193 0.36 -8.19 0.73
N LEU A 194 -0.94 -7.98 0.53
CA LEU A 194 -1.78 -8.77 -0.36
C LEU A 194 -1.22 -8.79 -1.78
N VAL A 195 -1.05 -7.61 -2.39
CA VAL A 195 -0.65 -7.48 -3.80
C VAL A 195 0.79 -7.96 -4.00
N SER A 196 1.71 -7.59 -3.11
CA SER A 196 3.10 -8.03 -3.20
C SER A 196 3.24 -9.54 -3.05
N SER A 197 2.52 -10.16 -2.12
CA SER A 197 2.55 -11.60 -1.89
C SER A 197 1.90 -12.38 -3.03
N PHE A 198 0.73 -11.92 -3.48
CA PHE A 198 0.01 -12.55 -4.57
C PHE A 198 0.81 -12.47 -5.89
N GLY A 199 1.33 -11.29 -6.22
CA GLY A 199 2.18 -11.07 -7.39
C GLY A 199 3.45 -11.90 -7.35
N PHE A 200 4.18 -11.88 -6.22
CA PHE A 200 5.37 -12.71 -6.04
C PHE A 200 5.07 -14.20 -6.25
N ALA A 201 4.03 -14.70 -5.62
CA ALA A 201 3.79 -16.13 -5.56
C ALA A 201 3.26 -16.67 -6.90
N LEU A 202 2.35 -15.97 -7.58
CA LEU A 202 1.92 -16.34 -8.94
C LEU A 202 3.08 -16.31 -9.93
N SER A 203 3.91 -15.27 -9.90
CA SER A 203 5.08 -15.19 -10.78
C SER A 203 6.12 -16.25 -10.46
N THR A 204 6.26 -16.67 -9.20
CA THR A 204 7.14 -17.78 -8.81
C THR A 204 6.60 -19.13 -9.30
N LEU A 205 5.29 -19.35 -9.26
CA LEU A 205 4.63 -20.56 -9.77
C LEU A 205 4.64 -20.63 -11.30
N LEU A 206 4.51 -19.48 -11.97
CA LEU A 206 4.41 -19.33 -13.43
C LEU A 206 5.54 -18.44 -14.00
N PRO A 207 6.81 -18.82 -13.85
CA PRO A 207 7.94 -17.94 -14.17
C PRO A 207 8.00 -17.55 -15.65
N ARG A 208 7.63 -18.46 -16.57
CA ARG A 208 7.56 -18.18 -18.03
C ARG A 208 6.48 -17.16 -18.39
N LEU A 209 5.46 -17.02 -17.55
CA LEU A 209 4.34 -16.10 -17.75
C LEU A 209 4.42 -14.90 -16.80
N SER A 210 5.57 -14.65 -16.16
CA SER A 210 5.70 -13.59 -15.13
C SER A 210 5.21 -12.22 -15.63
N THR A 211 5.55 -11.84 -16.85
CA THR A 211 5.06 -10.59 -17.47
C THR A 211 3.54 -10.59 -17.64
N LEU A 212 2.97 -11.68 -18.15
CA LEU A 212 1.53 -11.82 -18.32
C LEU A 212 0.81 -11.77 -16.97
N VAL A 213 1.33 -12.46 -15.94
CA VAL A 213 0.79 -12.45 -14.57
C VAL A 213 0.73 -11.02 -14.04
N LYS A 214 1.82 -10.25 -14.13
CA LYS A 214 1.85 -8.86 -13.66
C LYS A 214 0.82 -8.00 -14.40
N VAL A 215 0.74 -8.12 -15.72
CA VAL A 215 -0.21 -7.37 -16.55
C VAL A 215 -1.64 -7.73 -16.20
N VAL A 216 -1.96 -9.02 -16.02
CA VAL A 216 -3.29 -9.49 -15.63
C VAL A 216 -3.66 -8.97 -14.25
N ILE A 217 -2.76 -9.03 -13.27
CA ILE A 217 -2.99 -8.46 -11.93
C ILE A 217 -3.28 -6.97 -12.05
N MET A 218 -2.44 -6.23 -12.78
CA MET A 218 -2.58 -4.79 -12.98
C MET A 218 -3.93 -4.44 -13.63
N VAL A 219 -4.30 -5.11 -14.73
CA VAL A 219 -5.56 -4.88 -15.44
C VAL A 219 -6.75 -5.26 -14.57
N ALA A 220 -6.72 -6.42 -13.91
CA ALA A 220 -7.78 -6.84 -13.01
C ALA A 220 -7.97 -5.83 -11.87
N TRP A 221 -6.89 -5.26 -11.35
CA TRP A 221 -6.96 -4.23 -10.31
C TRP A 221 -7.52 -2.90 -10.83
N ILE A 222 -7.15 -2.45 -12.03
CA ILE A 222 -7.74 -1.25 -12.65
C ILE A 222 -9.24 -1.47 -12.87
N VAL A 223 -9.63 -2.63 -13.40
CA VAL A 223 -11.03 -2.94 -13.65
C VAL A 223 -11.83 -2.98 -12.35
N GLY A 224 -11.31 -3.66 -11.33
CA GLY A 224 -11.94 -3.70 -9.99
C GLY A 224 -11.98 -2.34 -9.31
N ALA A 225 -10.83 -1.67 -9.16
CA ALA A 225 -10.75 -0.47 -8.35
C ALA A 225 -11.35 0.78 -9.03
N LEU A 226 -11.43 0.82 -10.36
CA LEU A 226 -11.88 2.01 -11.11
C LEU A 226 -13.08 1.74 -12.02
N VAL A 227 -13.04 0.71 -12.88
CA VAL A 227 -14.06 0.52 -13.93
C VAL A 227 -15.40 0.06 -13.37
N ILE A 228 -15.41 -0.96 -12.51
CA ILE A 228 -16.64 -1.47 -11.88
C ILE A 228 -17.35 -0.37 -11.05
N PRO A 229 -16.66 0.40 -10.18
CA PRO A 229 -17.28 1.52 -9.47
C PRO A 229 -17.98 2.52 -10.37
N LEU A 230 -17.37 2.88 -11.51
CA LEU A 230 -17.99 3.81 -12.47
C LEU A 230 -19.31 3.27 -13.04
N GLY A 231 -19.40 1.95 -13.24
CA GLY A 231 -20.62 1.30 -13.73
C GLY A 231 -21.75 1.20 -12.70
N LEU A 232 -21.44 1.28 -11.40
CA LEU A 232 -22.44 1.21 -10.32
C LEU A 232 -23.14 2.55 -10.06
N GLY A 233 -22.57 3.66 -10.53
CA GLY A 233 -23.14 5.00 -10.34
C GLY A 233 -23.37 5.33 -8.85
N ASN A 234 -24.55 5.86 -8.53
CA ASN A 234 -24.92 6.24 -7.15
C ASN A 234 -25.60 5.09 -6.37
N THR A 235 -25.59 3.87 -6.89
CA THR A 235 -26.18 2.74 -6.18
C THR A 235 -25.28 2.28 -5.05
N THR A 236 -25.86 1.88 -3.92
CA THR A 236 -25.10 1.29 -2.82
C THR A 236 -24.47 -0.02 -3.29
N PRO A 237 -23.14 -0.13 -3.32
CA PRO A 237 -22.47 -1.34 -3.79
C PRO A 237 -22.76 -2.52 -2.86
N PRO A 238 -22.71 -3.77 -3.37
CA PRO A 238 -22.91 -4.94 -2.52
C PRO A 238 -21.89 -4.98 -1.38
N ALA A 239 -22.31 -5.40 -0.18
CA ALA A 239 -21.43 -5.45 0.99
C ALA A 239 -20.17 -6.30 0.78
N TRP A 240 -20.26 -7.39 0.01
CA TRP A 240 -19.11 -8.22 -0.32
C TRP A 240 -18.06 -7.45 -1.15
N TYR A 241 -18.50 -6.50 -1.98
CA TYR A 241 -17.63 -5.72 -2.85
C TYR A 241 -16.88 -4.64 -2.06
N VAL A 242 -17.60 -3.94 -1.17
CA VAL A 242 -17.03 -2.97 -0.21
C VAL A 242 -15.92 -3.60 0.64
N ASN A 243 -16.07 -4.88 0.97
CA ASN A 243 -15.13 -5.63 1.79
C ASN A 243 -14.02 -6.35 1.01
N TRP A 244 -14.07 -6.34 -0.32
CA TRP A 244 -13.13 -7.08 -1.17
C TRP A 244 -11.91 -6.25 -1.58
N ASP A 245 -12.14 -4.99 -1.98
CA ASP A 245 -11.09 -4.16 -2.56
C ASP A 245 -10.56 -3.11 -1.55
N PRO A 246 -9.33 -3.28 -1.02
CA PRO A 246 -8.75 -2.35 -0.07
C PRO A 246 -8.44 -0.97 -0.68
N THR A 247 -8.53 -0.85 -2.01
CA THR A 247 -8.12 0.31 -2.80
C THR A 247 -9.26 0.96 -3.59
N SER A 248 -10.48 0.43 -3.52
CA SER A 248 -11.61 1.03 -4.23
C SER A 248 -12.15 2.26 -3.52
N GLY A 249 -12.57 3.27 -4.30
CA GLY A 249 -13.37 4.39 -3.77
C GLY A 249 -14.74 3.94 -3.25
N ILE A 250 -15.18 2.74 -3.59
CA ILE A 250 -16.41 2.13 -3.06
C ILE A 250 -16.30 1.85 -1.55
N THR A 251 -15.11 1.51 -1.07
CA THR A 251 -14.87 1.40 0.39
C THR A 251 -15.24 2.69 1.10
N ALA A 252 -14.90 3.84 0.51
CA ALA A 252 -15.30 5.13 1.04
C ALA A 252 -16.83 5.22 1.10
N LEU A 253 -17.56 4.85 0.04
CA LEU A 253 -19.03 4.89 0.03
C LEU A 253 -19.70 4.05 1.13
N GLY A 254 -19.07 2.97 1.59
CA GLY A 254 -19.56 2.16 2.71
C GLY A 254 -19.33 2.78 4.10
N ILE A 255 -18.28 3.60 4.25
CA ILE A 255 -17.83 4.14 5.55
C ILE A 255 -18.24 5.62 5.72
N LEU A 256 -18.31 6.37 4.60
CA LEU A 256 -18.65 7.79 4.53
C LEU A 256 -20.00 8.19 5.13
N PRO A 257 -21.06 7.36 5.15
CA PRO A 257 -22.31 7.73 5.82
C PRO A 257 -22.12 8.12 7.30
N SER A 258 -21.07 7.61 7.95
CA SER A 258 -20.68 7.94 9.34
C SER A 258 -20.21 9.39 9.50
N TYR A 259 -19.87 10.07 8.40
CA TYR A 259 -19.42 11.47 8.33
C TYR A 259 -20.50 12.42 7.84
N SER A 260 -21.77 12.00 7.82
CA SER A 260 -22.87 12.87 7.41
C SER A 260 -22.96 14.11 8.32
N ILE A 261 -22.81 15.28 7.71
CA ILE A 261 -22.90 16.57 8.42
C ILE A 261 -24.35 17.03 8.37
N ASN A 262 -25.04 16.93 9.51
CA ASN A 262 -26.37 17.50 9.67
C ASN A 262 -26.25 18.96 10.09
N LEU A 263 -26.48 19.88 9.15
CA LEU A 263 -26.45 21.32 9.41
C LEU A 263 -27.62 21.71 10.33
N GLY A 264 -27.30 22.08 11.57
CA GLY A 264 -28.27 22.61 12.52
C GLY A 264 -28.58 24.09 12.24
N PRO A 265 -29.74 24.60 12.70
CA PRO A 265 -30.15 26.00 12.50
C PRO A 265 -29.29 27.03 13.25
N THR A 266 -28.32 26.57 14.05
CA THR A 266 -27.46 27.40 14.91
C THR A 266 -26.15 27.86 14.26
N ILE A 267 -25.84 27.42 13.03
CA ILE A 267 -24.60 27.81 12.33
C ILE A 267 -24.82 29.18 11.68
N THR A 268 -24.07 30.18 12.15
CA THR A 268 -24.26 31.59 11.73
C THR A 268 -23.08 32.19 10.97
N ASN A 269 -21.94 31.50 10.93
CA ASN A 269 -20.74 31.95 10.22
C ASN A 269 -19.88 30.78 9.72
N GLU A 270 -18.94 31.08 8.82
CA GLU A 270 -18.06 30.09 8.18
C GLU A 270 -17.11 29.41 9.16
N ALA A 271 -16.63 30.13 10.19
CA ALA A 271 -15.73 29.55 11.19
C ALA A 271 -16.43 28.46 12.03
N GLN A 272 -17.68 28.69 12.43
CA GLN A 272 -18.51 27.70 13.11
C GLN A 272 -18.80 26.49 12.22
N LEU A 273 -19.07 26.73 10.92
CA LEU A 273 -19.26 25.66 9.95
C LEU A 273 -17.99 24.83 9.81
N GLN A 274 -16.83 25.45 9.60
CA GLN A 274 -15.55 24.75 9.48
C GLN A 274 -15.20 23.98 10.76
N GLN A 275 -15.45 24.53 11.94
CA GLN A 275 -15.21 23.83 13.19
C GLN A 275 -16.12 22.59 13.36
N LEU A 276 -17.39 22.68 12.95
CA LEU A 276 -18.29 21.53 12.93
C LEU A 276 -17.79 20.47 11.95
N ILE A 277 -17.43 20.87 10.73
CA ILE A 277 -16.87 19.99 9.70
C ILE A 277 -15.66 19.23 10.26
N LEU A 278 -14.68 19.95 10.81
CA LEU A 278 -13.48 19.34 11.39
C LEU A 278 -13.81 18.37 12.54
N SER A 279 -14.79 18.70 13.39
CA SER A 279 -15.19 17.82 14.49
C SER A 279 -15.78 16.49 14.02
N VAL A 280 -16.49 16.51 12.87
CA VAL A 280 -17.05 15.31 12.24
C VAL A 280 -15.94 14.56 11.49
N GLU A 281 -15.14 15.27 10.71
CA GLU A 281 -14.10 14.71 9.85
C GLU A 281 -12.96 14.04 10.58
N ASN A 282 -12.62 14.49 11.78
CA ASN A 282 -11.58 13.87 12.58
C ASN A 282 -12.11 12.72 13.44
N LYS A 283 -13.41 12.44 13.42
CA LYS A 283 -13.95 11.26 14.10
C LYS A 283 -13.47 10.02 13.38
N MET A 284 -12.82 9.10 14.10
CA MET A 284 -12.49 7.79 13.54
C MET A 284 -13.77 6.97 13.33
N PRO A 285 -14.00 6.38 12.14
CA PRO A 285 -15.13 5.50 11.92
C PRO A 285 -14.82 4.12 12.52
N ASP A 286 -15.86 3.33 12.80
CA ASP A 286 -15.65 1.92 13.11
C ASP A 286 -15.23 1.17 11.83
N ILE A 287 -13.93 0.96 11.68
CA ILE A 287 -13.35 0.23 10.55
C ILE A 287 -13.12 -1.25 10.86
N ALA A 288 -13.50 -1.75 12.05
CA ALA A 288 -13.17 -3.12 12.45
C ALA A 288 -13.77 -4.16 11.51
N GLY A 289 -15.04 -3.95 11.12
CA GLY A 289 -15.75 -4.82 10.17
C GLY A 289 -15.11 -4.86 8.78
N TRP A 290 -14.44 -3.78 8.37
CA TRP A 290 -13.72 -3.70 7.11
C TRP A 290 -12.29 -4.25 7.22
N PHE A 291 -11.62 -4.04 8.35
CA PHE A 291 -10.21 -4.41 8.54
C PHE A 291 -9.99 -5.93 8.58
N ALA A 292 -10.88 -6.68 9.25
CA ALA A 292 -10.71 -8.12 9.43
C ALA A 292 -10.67 -8.92 8.11
N PRO A 293 -11.58 -8.70 7.12
CA PRO A 293 -11.48 -9.33 5.80
C PRO A 293 -10.14 -9.08 5.09
N HIS A 294 -9.61 -7.87 5.16
CA HIS A 294 -8.37 -7.51 4.47
C HIS A 294 -7.13 -8.10 5.14
N LEU A 295 -7.13 -8.20 6.47
CA LEU A 295 -6.10 -8.95 7.19
C LEU A 295 -6.14 -10.44 6.82
N LEU A 296 -7.33 -11.02 6.70
CA LEU A 296 -7.50 -12.41 6.27
C LEU A 296 -6.97 -12.60 4.84
N LEU A 297 -7.29 -11.70 3.91
CA LEU A 297 -6.76 -11.73 2.54
C LEU A 297 -5.23 -11.61 2.53
N GLY A 298 -4.67 -10.69 3.32
CA GLY A 298 -3.23 -10.58 3.55
C GLY A 298 -2.62 -11.89 4.05
N GLY A 299 -3.21 -12.52 5.07
CA GLY A 299 -2.79 -13.82 5.59
C GLY A 299 -2.86 -14.94 4.57
N CYS A 300 -3.94 -15.04 3.80
CA CYS A 300 -4.10 -16.00 2.71
C CYS A 300 -3.04 -15.81 1.63
N SER A 301 -2.69 -14.56 1.30
CA SER A 301 -1.64 -14.26 0.32
C SER A 301 -0.25 -14.69 0.80
N LEU A 302 0.03 -14.59 2.10
CA LEU A 302 1.25 -15.11 2.71
C LEU A 302 1.30 -16.64 2.68
N ALA A 303 0.17 -17.31 2.91
CA ALA A 303 0.06 -18.75 2.74
C ALA A 303 0.32 -19.16 1.28
N LEU A 304 -0.10 -18.36 0.30
CA LEU A 304 0.17 -18.59 -1.11
C LEU A 304 1.67 -18.46 -1.44
N VAL A 305 2.38 -17.54 -0.80
CA VAL A 305 3.86 -17.46 -0.86
C VAL A 305 4.51 -18.71 -0.29
N LEU A 306 4.02 -19.24 0.83
CA LEU A 306 4.50 -20.50 1.39
C LEU A 306 4.30 -21.66 0.40
N VAL A 307 3.12 -21.77 -0.21
CA VAL A 307 2.84 -22.77 -1.24
C VAL A 307 3.80 -22.61 -2.43
N ALA A 308 4.03 -21.38 -2.90
CA ALA A 308 4.98 -21.12 -3.98
C ALA A 308 6.41 -21.51 -3.60
N ALA A 309 6.84 -21.26 -2.36
CA ALA A 309 8.16 -21.67 -1.87
C ALA A 309 8.32 -23.18 -1.77
N LEU A 310 7.28 -23.91 -1.38
CA LEU A 310 7.28 -25.38 -1.32
C LEU A 310 7.20 -26.02 -2.71
N ALA A 311 6.42 -25.42 -3.63
CA ALA A 311 6.27 -25.90 -5.00
C ALA A 311 7.48 -25.59 -5.88
N PHE A 312 8.32 -24.63 -5.49
CA PHE A 312 9.53 -24.27 -6.22
C PHE A 312 10.55 -25.41 -6.18
N LYS A 313 10.58 -26.22 -7.25
CA LYS A 313 11.52 -27.33 -7.39
C LYS A 313 12.86 -26.84 -7.94
N ARG A 314 13.94 -27.17 -7.20
CA ARG A 314 15.35 -26.81 -7.49
C ARG A 314 15.85 -27.31 -8.86
N SER A 315 15.28 -28.41 -9.35
CA SER A 315 15.59 -29.05 -10.63
C SER A 315 14.27 -29.24 -11.39
N ARG A 316 13.80 -28.20 -12.07
CA ARG A 316 12.78 -28.45 -13.10
C ARG A 316 13.53 -29.05 -14.28
N ASP A 317 13.41 -30.36 -14.48
CA ASP A 317 13.84 -31.12 -15.66
C ASP A 317 13.08 -30.71 -16.94
N VAL A 318 12.78 -29.43 -17.12
CA VAL A 318 11.92 -28.91 -18.19
C VAL A 318 12.75 -28.08 -19.16
N LEU A 319 13.77 -28.76 -19.69
CA LEU A 319 14.40 -28.52 -20.99
C LEU A 319 13.73 -29.34 -22.11
N HIS A 320 12.44 -29.69 -21.93
CA HIS A 320 11.55 -30.18 -22.97
C HIS A 320 10.40 -29.20 -23.17
#